data_AF-A0A2T6IU99-F1
#
_entry.id   AF-A0A2T6IU99-F1
#
_cell.length_a   1.000
_cell.length_b   1.000
_cell.length_c   1.000
_cell.angle_alpha   90.00
_cell.angle_beta   90.00
_cell.angle_gamma   90.00
#
_symmetry.space_group_name_H-M   'P 1'
#
loop_
_entity.id
_entity.type
_entity.pdbx_description
1 polymer ?
#
loop_
_entity_poly.entity_id
_entity_poly.type
_entity_poly.pdbx_seq_one_letter_code
_entity_poly.pdbx_strand_id
1 'polypeptide(L)'
;RFFHLGSVNSRPYDWEREAQLREEEQRNWSFFERMREALNFSGKEKSDLEVIVPEHLRNNTTLYVHVRTRDARSGEELPLQAVQRLSSPVVPDHLKVLKRYLLEDPWGTRLAEATMHLQVPPPPVESVPEYIQIGPVLEHRPLLTASLLRTFGPNSPIVDIEKKTYALPIHVNAMISPEDEHLPLVTLPHESFVLLPEERRRSAAATPLKIKYKPTGYASWLFLLIMGQAVGSLQRMQFSSYDVNSVKMMMGSSSPWVLLLVYLISLLHLVFE
;
A
#
# COMPACT_ATOMS: atom_id res chain seq x y z
N ARG A 1 0.95 -14.74 15.97
CA ARG A 1 -0.49 -15.02 16.14
C ARG A 1 -1.13 -14.96 14.77
N PHE A 2 -2.06 -15.86 14.44
CA PHE A 2 -2.82 -15.82 13.18
C PHE A 2 -4.19 -15.21 13.44
N PHE A 3 -4.66 -14.36 12.52
CA PHE A 3 -5.98 -13.74 12.59
C PHE A 3 -6.74 -14.03 11.30
N HIS A 4 -8.00 -14.39 11.42
CA HIS A 4 -8.88 -14.57 10.25
C HIS A 4 -9.40 -13.21 9.81
N LEU A 5 -9.10 -12.81 8.58
CA LEU A 5 -9.44 -11.49 8.05
C LEU A 5 -10.68 -11.49 7.14
N GLY A 6 -10.90 -12.58 6.39
CA GLY A 6 -12.02 -12.71 5.47
C GLY A 6 -11.91 -13.95 4.58
N SER A 7 -12.97 -14.22 3.83
CA SER A 7 -13.06 -15.35 2.89
C SER A 7 -13.66 -14.92 1.55
N VAL A 8 -13.35 -15.69 0.51
CA VAL A 8 -13.97 -15.57 -0.82
C VAL A 8 -14.28 -16.95 -1.34
N ASN A 9 -15.43 -17.09 -2.00
CA ASN A 9 -15.79 -18.32 -2.67
C ASN A 9 -14.94 -18.48 -3.94
N SER A 10 -14.27 -19.62 -4.06
CA SER A 10 -13.59 -20.01 -5.29
C SER A 10 -14.60 -20.04 -6.44
N ARG A 11 -14.19 -19.50 -7.60
CA ARG A 11 -14.93 -19.70 -8.86
C ARG A 11 -14.16 -20.71 -9.71
N PRO A 12 -14.84 -21.70 -10.32
CA PRO A 12 -14.19 -22.58 -11.27
C PRO A 12 -13.70 -21.77 -12.47
N TYR A 13 -12.59 -22.23 -13.05
CA TYR A 13 -12.11 -21.67 -14.31
C TYR A 13 -13.11 -22.01 -15.43
N ASP A 14 -13.49 -21.00 -16.20
CA ASP A 14 -14.54 -21.07 -17.22
C ASP A 14 -13.92 -20.98 -18.62
N TRP A 15 -13.57 -22.14 -19.17
CA TRP A 15 -12.87 -22.27 -20.45
C TRP A 15 -13.72 -21.84 -21.65
N GLU A 16 -15.04 -22.03 -21.58
CA GLU A 16 -15.97 -21.65 -22.66
C GLU A 16 -16.03 -20.13 -22.82
N ARG A 17 -16.10 -19.41 -21.69
CA ARG A 17 -16.04 -17.95 -21.71
C ARG A 17 -14.67 -17.41 -22.09
N GLU A 18 -13.58 -18.12 -21.79
CA GLU A 18 -12.26 -17.73 -22.29
C GLU A 18 -12.19 -17.78 -23.83
N ALA A 19 -12.79 -18.82 -24.45
CA ALA A 19 -12.87 -18.91 -25.90
C ALA A 19 -13.69 -17.75 -26.50
N GLN A 20 -14.82 -17.39 -25.89
CA GLN A 20 -15.61 -16.22 -26.28
C GLN A 20 -14.81 -14.92 -26.15
N LEU A 21 -14.04 -14.75 -25.06
CA LEU A 21 -13.19 -13.58 -24.88
C LEU A 21 -12.09 -13.46 -25.96
N ARG A 22 -11.55 -14.58 -26.46
CA ARG A 22 -10.59 -14.55 -27.58
C ARG A 22 -11.24 -14.07 -28.88
N GLU A 23 -12.50 -14.46 -29.13
CA GLU A 23 -13.28 -13.95 -30.27
C GLU A 23 -13.62 -12.47 -30.09
N GLU A 24 -13.94 -12.04 -28.87
CA GLU A 24 -14.20 -10.64 -28.54
C GLU A 24 -12.95 -9.76 -28.64
N GLU A 25 -11.76 -10.27 -28.30
CA GLU A 25 -10.50 -9.52 -28.44
C GLU A 25 -10.13 -9.29 -29.93
N GLN A 26 -10.55 -10.20 -30.82
CA GLN A 26 -10.46 -10.01 -32.27
C GLN A 26 -11.44 -8.95 -32.79
N ARG A 27 -12.49 -8.61 -32.03
CA ARG A 27 -13.32 -7.43 -32.35
C ARG A 27 -12.54 -6.15 -31.98
N ASN A 28 -12.63 -5.14 -32.83
CA ASN A 28 -12.06 -3.82 -32.55
C ASN A 28 -12.91 -3.09 -31.50
N TRP A 29 -12.54 -3.26 -30.24
CA TRP A 29 -13.11 -2.44 -29.15
C TRP A 29 -12.57 -1.03 -29.22
N SER A 30 -13.38 -0.06 -28.81
CA SER A 30 -12.85 1.29 -28.56
C SER A 30 -11.97 1.30 -27.31
N PHE A 31 -10.97 2.21 -27.29
CA PHE A 31 -10.10 2.42 -26.13
C PHE A 31 -10.89 2.71 -24.84
N PHE A 32 -11.99 3.47 -24.95
CA PHE A 32 -12.84 3.83 -23.82
C PHE A 32 -13.60 2.63 -23.24
N GLU A 33 -14.05 1.69 -24.06
CA GLU A 33 -14.72 0.47 -23.59
C GLU A 33 -13.74 -0.44 -22.84
N ARG A 34 -12.53 -0.62 -23.38
CA ARG A 34 -11.46 -1.39 -22.72
C ARG A 34 -11.08 -0.79 -21.36
N MET A 35 -10.92 0.54 -21.31
CA MET A 35 -10.64 1.27 -20.08
C MET A 35 -11.78 1.20 -19.07
N ARG A 36 -13.02 1.38 -19.51
CA ARG A 36 -14.19 1.34 -18.62
C ARG A 36 -14.37 -0.02 -17.99
N GLU A 37 -14.14 -1.07 -18.76
CA GLU A 37 -14.27 -2.44 -18.28
C GLU A 37 -13.14 -2.85 -17.34
N ALA A 38 -11.89 -2.52 -17.68
CA ALA A 38 -10.73 -2.86 -16.86
C ALA A 38 -10.75 -2.16 -15.48
N LEU A 39 -11.28 -0.93 -15.40
CA LEU A 39 -11.17 -0.10 -14.20
C LEU A 39 -12.39 -0.17 -13.27
N ASN A 40 -13.38 -1.01 -13.57
CA ASN A 40 -14.66 -1.05 -12.88
C ASN A 40 -14.67 -1.94 -11.63
N PHE A 41 -13.59 -1.99 -10.83
CA PHE A 41 -13.55 -2.89 -9.68
C PHE A 41 -12.80 -2.30 -8.48
N SER A 42 -13.58 -1.75 -7.54
CA SER A 42 -13.20 -1.65 -6.13
C SER A 42 -14.11 -2.58 -5.36
N GLY A 43 -13.55 -3.63 -4.74
CA GLY A 43 -14.27 -4.35 -3.69
C GLY A 43 -14.67 -3.34 -2.60
N LYS A 44 -15.92 -3.41 -2.13
CA LYS A 44 -16.32 -2.65 -0.94
C LYS A 44 -15.53 -3.21 0.26
N GLU A 45 -15.03 -2.32 1.12
CA GLU A 45 -14.42 -2.70 2.39
C GLU A 45 -15.44 -3.54 3.17
N LYS A 46 -15.03 -4.72 3.68
CA LYS A 46 -15.96 -5.64 4.36
C LYS A 46 -15.71 -5.81 5.85
N SER A 47 -14.46 -5.72 6.30
CA SER A 47 -14.10 -5.98 7.69
C SER A 47 -12.79 -5.29 8.06
N ASP A 48 -12.73 -4.77 9.28
CA ASP A 48 -11.56 -4.16 9.88
C ASP A 48 -11.10 -5.02 11.08
N LEU A 49 -9.79 -5.25 11.17
CA LEU A 49 -9.15 -5.96 12.28
C LEU A 49 -8.10 -5.06 12.88
N GLU A 50 -8.17 -4.83 14.19
CA GLU A 50 -7.13 -4.09 14.91
C GLU A 50 -6.20 -5.08 15.64
N VAL A 51 -4.90 -4.95 15.41
CA VAL A 51 -3.86 -5.78 16.02
C VAL A 51 -2.88 -4.89 16.75
N ILE A 52 -2.66 -5.16 18.03
CA ILE A 52 -1.61 -4.48 18.80
C ILE A 52 -0.26 -5.14 18.50
N VAL A 53 0.73 -4.35 18.07
CA VAL A 53 2.10 -4.83 17.88
C VAL A 53 2.69 -5.22 19.25
N PRO A 54 3.12 -6.47 19.47
CA PRO A 54 3.72 -6.90 20.73
C PRO A 54 4.93 -6.06 21.14
N GLU A 55 5.12 -5.83 22.44
CA GLU A 55 6.22 -5.00 22.98
C GLU A 55 7.61 -5.49 22.56
N HIS A 56 7.83 -6.81 22.50
CA HIS A 56 9.13 -7.37 22.09
C HIS A 56 9.51 -7.06 20.62
N LEU A 57 8.54 -6.66 19.79
CA LEU A 57 8.75 -6.21 18.41
C LEU A 57 8.93 -4.69 18.30
N ARG A 58 8.81 -3.95 19.42
CA ARG A 58 8.99 -2.49 19.49
C ARG A 58 10.41 -2.13 19.93
N ASN A 59 11.39 -2.67 19.21
CA ASN A 59 12.82 -2.44 19.47
C ASN A 59 13.54 -1.96 18.20
N ASN A 60 12.94 -1.04 17.44
CA ASN A 60 13.48 -0.54 16.17
C ASN A 60 13.78 -1.63 15.13
N THR A 61 13.02 -2.73 15.17
CA THR A 61 13.25 -3.90 14.31
C THR A 61 12.46 -3.79 13.01
N THR A 62 12.98 -4.38 11.94
CA THR A 62 12.25 -4.49 10.68
C THR A 62 11.09 -5.48 10.81
N LEU A 63 9.87 -5.03 10.51
CA LEU A 63 8.68 -5.87 10.59
C LEU A 63 8.20 -6.31 9.20
N TYR A 64 7.77 -7.55 9.12
CA TYR A 64 7.18 -8.15 7.92
C TYR A 64 5.77 -8.64 8.23
N VAL A 65 4.85 -8.39 7.31
CA VAL A 65 3.52 -9.00 7.32
C VAL A 65 3.53 -10.22 6.41
N HIS A 66 3.08 -11.35 6.97
CA HIS A 66 2.90 -12.60 6.24
C HIS A 66 1.42 -12.89 6.10
N VAL A 67 0.93 -12.93 4.87
CA VAL A 67 -0.45 -13.27 4.57
C VAL A 67 -0.49 -14.64 3.94
N ARG A 68 -1.25 -15.54 4.58
CA ARG A 68 -1.48 -16.91 4.12
C ARG A 68 -2.95 -17.10 3.87
N THR A 69 -3.26 -17.86 2.83
CA THR A 69 -4.62 -18.28 2.50
C THR A 69 -4.78 -19.76 2.78
N ARG A 70 -5.98 -20.16 3.17
CA ARG A 70 -6.35 -21.55 3.42
C ARG A 70 -7.62 -21.86 2.65
N ASP A 71 -7.71 -23.07 2.13
CA ASP A 71 -8.97 -23.58 1.61
C ASP A 71 -9.92 -23.79 2.79
N ALA A 72 -11.12 -23.21 2.71
CA ALA A 72 -12.13 -23.30 3.76
C ALA A 72 -12.68 -24.73 3.95
N ARG A 73 -12.61 -25.58 2.93
CA ARG A 73 -13.12 -26.96 2.95
C ARG A 73 -12.07 -27.95 3.44
N SER A 74 -10.86 -27.91 2.88
CA SER A 74 -9.79 -28.84 3.26
C SER A 74 -8.97 -28.35 4.46
N GLY A 75 -8.96 -27.04 4.74
CA GLY A 75 -8.11 -26.43 5.77
C GLY A 75 -6.64 -26.31 5.36
N GLU A 76 -6.26 -26.79 4.17
CA GLU A 76 -4.89 -26.77 3.66
C GLU A 76 -4.46 -25.34 3.29
N GLU A 77 -3.18 -25.02 3.51
CA GLU A 77 -2.60 -23.75 3.09
C GLU A 77 -2.45 -23.73 1.56
N LEU A 78 -2.99 -22.68 0.93
CA LEU A 78 -2.82 -22.48 -0.50
C LEU A 78 -1.37 -22.03 -0.81
N PRO A 79 -0.86 -22.35 -2.00
CA PRO A 79 0.55 -22.11 -2.34
C PRO A 79 0.90 -20.62 -2.45
N LEU A 80 -0.08 -19.76 -2.72
CA LEU A 80 0.16 -18.33 -2.89
C LEU A 80 0.13 -17.59 -1.55
N GLN A 81 1.31 -17.22 -1.08
CA GLN A 81 1.52 -16.40 0.10
C GLN A 81 2.04 -15.02 -0.31
N ALA A 82 1.70 -14.00 0.47
CA ALA A 82 2.26 -12.66 0.30
C ALA A 82 3.09 -12.30 1.53
N VAL A 83 4.32 -11.83 1.29
CA VAL A 83 5.21 -11.31 2.32
C VAL A 83 5.59 -9.89 1.92
N GLN A 84 5.33 -8.94 2.81
CA GLN A 84 5.66 -7.54 2.57
C GLN A 84 6.34 -6.94 3.80
N ARG A 85 7.39 -6.14 3.57
CA ARG A 85 7.98 -5.30 4.61
C ARG A 85 6.96 -4.25 5.02
N LEU A 86 6.64 -4.20 6.31
CA LEU A 86 5.68 -3.27 6.89
C LEU A 86 6.36 -2.01 7.42
N SER A 87 7.57 -2.14 7.99
CA SER A 87 8.25 -1.02 8.63
C SER A 87 9.09 -0.22 7.63
N SER A 88 9.18 1.09 7.85
CA SER A 88 10.07 1.99 7.09
C SER A 88 10.81 2.94 8.02
N PRO A 89 12.06 3.33 7.70
CA PRO A 89 12.78 4.33 8.45
C PRO A 89 12.15 5.71 8.19
N VAL A 90 11.55 6.29 9.22
CA VAL A 90 10.84 7.58 9.16
C VAL A 90 11.35 8.46 10.29
N VAL A 91 11.57 9.75 10.00
CA VAL A 91 11.73 10.75 11.06
C VAL A 91 10.33 11.16 11.49
N PRO A 92 9.93 10.98 12.77
CA PRO A 92 8.63 11.39 13.26
C PRO A 92 8.37 12.88 13.00
N ASP A 93 7.15 13.28 12.63
CA ASP A 93 6.88 14.63 12.11
C ASP A 93 7.22 15.75 13.12
N HIS A 94 6.90 15.56 14.40
CA HIS A 94 7.29 16.48 15.48
C HIS A 94 8.80 16.67 15.64
N LEU A 95 9.58 15.72 15.12
CA LEU A 95 11.03 15.75 15.13
C LEU A 95 11.64 16.22 13.81
N LYS A 96 10.87 16.20 12.70
CA LYS A 96 11.36 16.56 11.36
C LYS A 96 11.82 18.00 11.33
N VAL A 97 11.04 18.94 11.86
CA VAL A 97 11.43 20.34 12.07
C VAL A 97 10.51 20.97 13.13
N LEU A 98 11.07 21.49 14.22
CA LEU A 98 10.33 22.37 15.13
C LEU A 98 9.89 23.62 14.35
N LYS A 99 8.59 23.76 14.09
CA LYS A 99 8.04 24.91 13.36
C LYS A 99 8.14 26.16 14.22
N ARG A 100 8.79 27.21 13.72
CA ARG A 100 8.80 28.52 14.38
C ARG A 100 7.48 29.25 14.14
N TYR A 101 6.98 29.91 15.17
CA TYR A 101 5.88 30.84 15.02
C TYR A 101 6.43 32.23 14.68
N LEU A 102 6.24 32.65 13.43
CA LEU A 102 6.87 33.86 12.88
C LEU A 102 6.55 35.15 13.65
N LEU A 103 5.39 35.20 14.32
CA LEU A 103 4.98 36.37 15.11
C LEU A 103 5.71 36.46 16.45
N GLU A 104 6.17 35.35 17.02
CA GLU A 104 6.86 35.30 18.32
C GLU A 104 8.37 35.13 18.21
N ASP A 105 8.85 34.56 17.10
CA ASP A 105 10.27 34.37 16.81
C ASP A 105 10.58 34.66 15.33
N PRO A 106 10.51 35.94 14.90
CA PRO A 106 10.72 36.31 13.50
C PRO A 106 12.16 36.07 13.05
N TRP A 107 13.13 36.13 13.97
CA TRP A 107 14.56 35.96 13.68
C TRP A 107 15.08 34.54 13.93
N GLY A 108 14.29 33.65 14.56
CA GLY A 108 14.67 32.25 14.80
C GLY A 108 15.68 32.05 15.94
N THR A 109 15.96 33.09 16.73
CA THR A 109 16.98 33.04 17.79
C THR A 109 16.54 32.17 18.95
N ARG A 110 15.25 32.21 19.31
CA ARG A 110 14.69 31.38 20.38
C ARG A 110 14.71 29.91 20.01
N LEU A 111 14.35 29.60 18.76
CA LEU A 111 14.44 28.23 18.25
C LEU A 111 15.89 27.73 18.19
N ALA A 112 16.83 28.58 17.76
CA ALA A 112 18.26 28.23 17.68
C ALA A 112 18.85 27.94 19.07
N GLU A 113 18.54 28.76 20.07
CA GLU A 113 18.96 28.54 21.46
C GLU A 113 18.35 27.24 22.02
N ALA A 114 17.06 26.99 21.77
CA ALA A 114 16.37 25.78 22.22
C ALA A 114 16.88 24.49 21.56
N THR A 115 17.47 24.58 20.37
CA THR A 115 17.96 23.43 19.58
C THR A 115 19.47 23.26 19.60
N MET A 116 20.23 24.18 20.20
CA MET A 116 21.70 24.19 20.21
C MET A 116 22.34 22.89 20.73
N HIS A 117 21.65 22.16 21.61
CA HIS A 117 22.11 20.90 22.19
C HIS A 117 21.38 19.67 21.66
N LEU A 118 20.51 19.84 20.67
CA LEU A 118 19.68 18.79 20.10
C LEU A 118 20.20 18.41 18.70
N GLN A 119 20.16 17.12 18.38
CA GLN A 119 20.42 16.67 17.01
C GLN A 119 19.15 16.87 16.17
N VAL A 120 19.14 17.90 15.32
CA VAL A 120 18.02 18.24 14.44
C VAL A 120 18.48 18.22 12.96
N PRO A 121 17.86 17.41 12.08
CA PRO A 121 16.84 16.41 12.39
C PRO A 121 17.45 15.18 13.10
N PRO A 122 16.68 14.49 13.94
CA PRO A 122 17.17 13.26 14.57
C PRO A 122 17.27 12.10 13.57
N PRO A 123 17.98 11.03 13.95
CA PRO A 123 18.08 9.84 13.11
C PRO A 123 16.69 9.23 12.85
N PRO A 124 16.44 8.69 11.66
CA PRO A 124 15.19 8.02 11.35
C PRO A 124 15.02 6.76 12.21
N VAL A 125 13.78 6.50 12.61
CA VAL A 125 13.40 5.31 13.38
C VAL A 125 12.47 4.42 12.56
N GLU A 126 12.55 3.10 12.75
CA GLU A 126 11.64 2.17 12.13
C GLU A 126 10.23 2.43 12.66
N SER A 127 9.32 2.73 11.73
CA SER A 127 7.93 3.05 12.01
C SER A 127 7.02 2.17 11.15
N VAL A 128 5.79 1.93 11.62
CA VAL A 128 4.77 1.16 10.89
C VAL A 128 3.60 2.04 10.49
N PRO A 129 2.97 1.79 9.33
CA PRO A 129 1.75 2.50 8.95
C PRO A 129 0.63 2.19 9.95
N GLU A 130 -0.26 3.15 10.16
CA GLU A 130 -1.44 2.94 11.01
C GLU A 130 -2.43 1.96 10.35
N TYR A 131 -2.52 2.01 9.01
CA TYR A 131 -3.47 1.22 8.21
C TYR A 131 -2.77 0.42 7.12
N ILE A 132 -3.18 -0.83 6.95
CA ILE A 132 -2.87 -1.65 5.77
C ILE A 132 -4.16 -2.25 5.19
N GLN A 133 -4.19 -2.43 3.87
CA GLN A 133 -5.25 -3.21 3.21
C GLN A 133 -4.69 -4.55 2.76
N ILE A 134 -5.45 -5.59 3.03
CA ILE A 134 -5.15 -6.95 2.59
C ILE A 134 -6.41 -7.52 1.93
N GLY A 135 -6.25 -8.19 0.81
CA GLY A 135 -7.35 -8.88 0.18
C GLY A 135 -6.92 -9.73 -1.01
N PRO A 136 -7.73 -10.70 -1.42
CA PRO A 136 -7.47 -11.43 -2.64
C PRO A 136 -7.64 -10.52 -3.86
N VAL A 137 -6.85 -10.80 -4.89
CA VAL A 137 -7.12 -10.26 -6.22
C VAL A 137 -8.23 -11.10 -6.85
N LEU A 138 -9.33 -10.45 -7.22
CA LEU A 138 -10.53 -11.08 -7.75
C LEU A 138 -10.79 -10.59 -9.17
N GLU A 139 -11.41 -11.44 -9.97
CA GLU A 139 -11.92 -11.03 -11.27
C GLU A 139 -13.30 -11.64 -11.54
N HIS A 140 -14.16 -10.86 -12.18
CA HIS A 140 -15.53 -11.29 -12.47
C HIS A 140 -15.63 -12.06 -13.78
N ARG A 141 -14.76 -11.74 -14.74
CA ARG A 141 -14.64 -12.41 -16.03
C ARG A 141 -13.44 -13.39 -16.02
N PRO A 142 -13.47 -14.42 -16.89
CA PRO A 142 -12.27 -15.20 -17.12
C PRO A 142 -11.14 -14.30 -17.62
N LEU A 143 -9.92 -14.54 -17.15
CA LEU A 143 -8.74 -13.87 -17.66
C LEU A 143 -8.13 -14.70 -18.79
N LEU A 144 -7.67 -14.02 -19.84
CA LEU A 144 -6.98 -14.67 -20.96
C LEU A 144 -5.65 -15.25 -20.49
N THR A 145 -5.48 -16.56 -20.70
CA THR A 145 -4.28 -17.29 -20.27
C THR A 145 -3.03 -16.73 -20.92
N ALA A 146 -3.10 -16.36 -22.21
CA ALA A 146 -1.98 -15.75 -22.93
C ALA A 146 -1.53 -14.42 -22.31
N SER A 147 -2.48 -13.57 -21.88
CA SER A 147 -2.18 -12.29 -21.23
C SER A 147 -1.57 -12.48 -19.84
N LEU A 148 -2.03 -13.46 -19.08
CA LEU A 148 -1.42 -13.85 -17.80
C LEU A 148 0.02 -14.35 -18.00
N LEU A 149 0.24 -15.25 -18.95
CA LEU A 149 1.58 -15.78 -19.27
C LEU A 149 2.52 -14.69 -19.78
N ARG A 150 2.03 -13.72 -20.55
CA ARG A 150 2.81 -12.55 -20.98
C ARG A 150 3.21 -11.67 -19.78
N THR A 151 2.35 -11.56 -18.77
CA THR A 151 2.57 -10.69 -17.61
C THR A 151 3.47 -11.33 -16.57
N PHE A 152 3.29 -12.62 -16.28
CA PHE A 152 3.99 -13.33 -15.20
C PHE A 152 5.07 -14.31 -15.68
N GLY A 153 5.13 -14.59 -16.98
CA GLY A 153 6.02 -15.58 -17.57
C GLY A 153 5.49 -17.02 -17.50
N PRO A 154 6.09 -17.93 -18.27
CA PRO A 154 5.65 -19.32 -18.39
C PRO A 154 5.89 -20.19 -17.14
N ASN A 155 6.83 -19.78 -16.27
CA ASN A 155 7.19 -20.52 -15.05
C ASN A 155 6.51 -19.96 -13.80
N SER A 156 5.47 -19.14 -13.96
CA SER A 156 4.80 -18.50 -12.82
C SER A 156 3.89 -19.48 -12.07
N PRO A 157 3.89 -19.48 -10.72
CA PRO A 157 2.94 -20.26 -9.93
C PRO A 157 1.48 -19.76 -10.06
N ILE A 158 1.25 -18.68 -10.81
CA ILE A 158 -0.08 -18.09 -11.03
C ILE A 158 -0.88 -18.90 -12.06
N VAL A 159 -0.25 -19.55 -13.04
CA VAL A 159 -0.94 -20.26 -14.12
C VAL A 159 -0.46 -21.71 -14.20
N ASP A 160 -1.40 -22.65 -14.07
CA ASP A 160 -1.18 -24.08 -14.31
C ASP A 160 -1.88 -24.46 -15.63
N ILE A 161 -1.08 -24.62 -16.68
CA ILE A 161 -1.55 -24.92 -18.04
C ILE A 161 -2.15 -26.33 -18.11
N GLU A 162 -1.56 -27.29 -17.40
CA GLU A 162 -1.98 -28.69 -17.42
C GLU A 162 -3.35 -28.85 -16.76
N LYS A 163 -3.54 -28.21 -15.60
CA LYS A 163 -4.82 -28.22 -14.89
C LYS A 163 -5.84 -27.22 -15.43
N LYS A 164 -5.42 -26.35 -16.35
CA LYS A 164 -6.22 -25.23 -16.87
C LYS A 164 -6.79 -24.39 -15.73
N THR A 165 -5.93 -24.00 -14.79
CA THR A 165 -6.30 -23.18 -13.64
C THR A 165 -5.35 -22.03 -13.48
N TYR A 166 -5.86 -20.88 -13.01
CA TYR A 166 -5.00 -19.82 -12.52
C TYR A 166 -5.40 -19.44 -11.10
N ALA A 167 -4.41 -19.02 -10.32
CA ALA A 167 -4.57 -18.56 -8.96
C ALA A 167 -3.94 -17.16 -8.86
N LEU A 168 -4.78 -16.16 -8.59
CA LEU A 168 -4.30 -14.78 -8.45
C LEU A 168 -3.68 -14.59 -7.06
N PRO A 169 -2.64 -13.75 -6.95
CA PRO A 169 -1.96 -13.53 -5.68
C PRO A 169 -2.83 -12.77 -4.68
N ILE A 170 -2.35 -12.71 -3.45
CA ILE A 170 -2.92 -11.86 -2.41
C ILE A 170 -2.34 -10.47 -2.55
N HIS A 171 -3.20 -9.47 -2.56
CA HIS A 171 -2.82 -8.07 -2.54
C HIS A 171 -2.60 -7.62 -1.10
N VAL A 172 -1.44 -7.00 -0.86
CA VAL A 172 -1.12 -6.28 0.38
C VAL A 172 -0.75 -4.87 -0.02
N ASN A 173 -1.43 -3.89 0.55
CA ASN A 173 -1.18 -2.48 0.32
C ASN A 173 -0.88 -1.81 1.66
N ALA A 174 0.38 -1.42 1.84
CA ALA A 174 0.87 -0.66 2.98
C ALA A 174 1.02 0.84 2.66
N MET A 175 0.74 1.26 1.42
CA MET A 175 0.94 2.63 0.95
C MET A 175 -0.29 3.52 1.17
N ILE A 176 -1.12 3.25 2.19
CA ILE A 176 -2.40 3.97 2.38
C ILE A 176 -2.28 4.99 3.50
N SER A 177 -1.37 4.77 4.44
CA SER A 177 -1.12 5.68 5.55
C SER A 177 0.01 6.64 5.17
N PRO A 178 -0.21 7.96 5.29
CA PRO A 178 0.85 8.95 5.11
C PRO A 178 1.98 8.70 6.11
N GLU A 179 3.22 9.01 5.72
CA GLU A 179 4.42 8.79 6.55
C GLU A 179 4.34 9.53 7.89
N ASP A 180 3.61 10.65 7.96
CA ASP A 180 3.45 11.42 9.19
C ASP A 180 2.51 10.77 10.20
N GLU A 181 1.66 9.84 9.75
CA GLU A 181 0.81 9.01 10.61
C GLU A 181 1.49 7.70 11.02
N HIS A 182 2.72 7.43 10.53
CA HIS A 182 3.43 6.21 10.91
C HIS A 182 3.76 6.23 12.40
N LEU A 183 3.58 5.07 13.03
CA LEU A 183 3.79 4.88 14.44
C LEU A 183 5.19 4.30 14.69
N PRO A 184 6.03 4.96 15.51
CA PRO A 184 7.39 4.50 15.76
C PRO A 184 7.40 3.19 16.55
N LEU A 185 8.31 2.28 16.21
CA LEU A 185 8.56 1.02 16.91
C LEU A 185 9.55 1.16 18.06
N VAL A 186 9.71 2.36 18.60
CA VAL A 186 10.62 2.65 19.72
C VAL A 186 9.95 3.67 20.63
N THR A 187 10.10 3.49 21.93
CA THR A 187 9.84 4.54 22.91
C THR A 187 10.94 5.59 22.80
N LEU A 188 10.62 6.74 22.22
CA LEU A 188 11.60 7.81 22.06
C LEU A 188 12.03 8.32 23.45
N PRO A 189 13.33 8.31 23.79
CA PRO A 189 13.78 8.78 25.09
C PRO A 189 13.40 10.25 25.28
N HIS A 190 12.62 10.52 26.33
CA HIS A 190 12.06 11.83 26.61
C HIS A 190 13.11 12.90 26.96
N GLU A 191 14.34 12.47 27.28
CA GLU A 191 15.42 13.33 27.74
C GLU A 191 16.22 13.95 26.59
N SER A 192 16.16 13.37 25.39
CA SER A 192 16.93 13.83 24.21
C SER A 192 16.07 14.55 23.16
N PHE A 193 14.75 14.63 23.33
CA PHE A 193 13.82 15.18 22.35
C PHE A 193 12.67 15.95 23.00
N VAL A 194 12.23 17.03 22.36
CA VAL A 194 10.99 17.73 22.73
C VAL A 194 9.81 16.91 22.20
N LEU A 195 9.06 16.28 23.11
CA LEU A 195 7.88 15.48 22.76
C LEU A 195 6.60 16.25 23.12
N LEU A 196 5.65 16.30 22.19
CA LEU A 196 4.33 16.83 22.48
C LEU A 196 3.59 15.86 23.44
N PRO A 197 2.72 16.35 24.35
CA PRO A 197 1.99 15.50 25.29
C PRO A 197 1.15 14.38 24.63
N GLU A 198 0.62 14.64 23.43
CA GLU A 198 -0.16 13.66 22.66
C GLU A 198 0.72 12.52 22.13
N GLU A 199 1.96 12.82 21.76
CA GLU A 199 2.91 11.84 21.24
C GLU A 199 3.57 11.05 22.35
N ARG A 200 3.72 11.66 23.53
CA ARG A 200 4.05 10.91 24.74
C ARG A 200 3.01 9.85 25.03
N ARG A 201 1.71 10.15 24.81
CA ARG A 201 0.64 9.15 24.88
C ARG A 201 0.73 8.12 23.75
N ARG A 202 0.98 8.52 22.50
CA ARG A 202 1.09 7.58 21.36
C ARG A 202 2.30 6.65 21.42
N SER A 203 3.46 7.15 21.86
CA SER A 203 4.71 6.40 22.02
C SER A 203 4.66 5.44 23.22
N ALA A 204 3.95 5.82 24.29
CA ALA A 204 3.71 4.95 25.45
C ALA A 204 2.53 3.98 25.26
N ALA A 205 1.58 4.30 24.37
CA ALA A 205 0.43 3.44 24.09
C ALA A 205 0.81 2.22 23.25
N ALA A 206 -0.07 1.22 23.29
CA ALA A 206 0.01 0.09 22.39
C ALA A 206 -0.02 0.56 20.93
N THR A 207 1.00 0.25 20.12
CA THR A 207 1.03 0.55 18.67
C THR A 207 -0.06 -0.25 17.96
N PRO A 208 -1.22 0.34 17.61
CA PRO A 208 -2.31 -0.39 16.99
C PRO A 208 -2.13 -0.36 15.47
N LEU A 209 -2.14 -1.54 14.86
CA LEU A 209 -2.14 -1.72 13.41
C LEU A 209 -3.55 -2.09 12.96
N LYS A 210 -4.18 -1.24 12.16
CA LYS A 210 -5.49 -1.50 11.58
C LYS A 210 -5.35 -2.18 10.22
N ILE A 211 -5.88 -3.39 10.13
CA ILE A 211 -5.84 -4.23 8.93
C ILE A 211 -7.24 -4.24 8.33
N LYS A 212 -7.38 -3.64 7.15
CA LYS A 212 -8.63 -3.59 6.40
C LYS A 212 -8.70 -4.71 5.38
N TYR A 213 -9.80 -5.44 5.36
CA TYR A 213 -10.08 -6.43 4.33
C TYR A 213 -10.68 -5.77 3.08
N LYS A 214 -9.90 -5.71 2.01
CA LYS A 214 -10.30 -5.08 0.74
C LYS A 214 -9.86 -5.93 -0.46
N PRO A 215 -10.75 -6.81 -0.97
CA PRO A 215 -10.51 -7.47 -2.24
C PRO A 215 -10.34 -6.44 -3.37
N THR A 216 -9.41 -6.69 -4.28
CA THR A 216 -9.09 -5.78 -5.39
C THR A 216 -9.28 -6.46 -6.74
N GLY A 217 -9.61 -5.70 -7.78
CA GLY A 217 -9.69 -6.22 -9.15
C GLY A 217 -8.30 -6.51 -9.73
N TYR A 218 -8.21 -7.45 -10.69
CA TYR A 218 -6.92 -7.79 -11.33
C TYR A 218 -6.25 -6.57 -11.97
N ALA A 219 -7.00 -5.77 -12.72
CA ALA A 219 -6.48 -4.58 -13.38
C ALA A 219 -6.05 -3.49 -12.39
N SER A 220 -6.81 -3.25 -11.32
CA SER A 220 -6.45 -2.29 -10.28
C SER A 220 -5.17 -2.71 -9.56
N TRP A 221 -5.05 -4.00 -9.24
CA TRP A 221 -3.83 -4.55 -8.66
C TRP A 221 -2.62 -4.42 -9.61
N LEU A 222 -2.79 -4.77 -10.89
CA LEU A 222 -1.73 -4.65 -11.89
C LEU A 222 -1.30 -3.19 -12.08
N PHE A 223 -2.26 -2.26 -12.11
CA PHE A 223 -1.99 -0.83 -12.16
C PHE A 223 -1.17 -0.36 -10.96
N LEU A 224 -1.57 -0.74 -9.73
CA LEU A 224 -0.82 -0.42 -8.52
C LEU A 224 0.60 -1.01 -8.55
N LEU A 225 0.78 -2.21 -9.09
CA LEU A 225 2.08 -2.86 -9.22
C LEU A 225 2.99 -2.10 -10.19
N ILE A 226 2.50 -1.76 -11.38
CA ILE A 226 3.25 -1.00 -12.40
C ILE A 226 3.60 0.38 -11.88
N MET A 227 2.61 1.09 -11.32
CA MET A 227 2.83 2.43 -10.80
C MET A 227 3.75 2.41 -9.57
N GLY A 228 3.65 1.40 -8.70
CA GLY A 228 4.57 1.23 -7.58
C GLY A 228 6.02 1.08 -8.03
N GLN A 229 6.28 0.34 -9.12
CA GLN A 229 7.60 0.26 -9.73
C GLN A 229 8.05 1.59 -10.33
N ALA A 230 7.16 2.32 -11.01
CA ALA A 230 7.46 3.64 -11.56
C ALA A 230 7.79 4.66 -10.47
N VAL A 231 7.04 4.68 -9.36
CA VAL A 231 7.34 5.60 -8.23
C VAL A 231 8.63 5.22 -7.52
N GLY A 232 8.96 3.92 -7.45
CA GLY A 232 10.26 3.46 -6.95
C GLY A 232 11.45 3.99 -7.78
N SER A 233 11.25 4.25 -9.08
CA SER A 233 12.29 4.90 -9.91
C SER A 233 12.35 6.42 -9.69
N LEU A 234 11.22 7.08 -9.40
CA LEU A 234 11.16 8.52 -9.06
C LEU A 234 11.93 8.86 -7.78
N GLN A 235 12.03 7.96 -6.81
CA GLN A 235 12.87 8.15 -5.61
C GLN A 235 14.35 8.39 -5.95
N ARG A 236 14.81 7.99 -7.15
CA ARG A 236 16.17 8.22 -7.63
C ARG A 236 16.36 9.60 -8.27
N MET A 237 15.28 10.33 -8.53
CA MET A 237 15.27 11.63 -9.25
C MET A 237 15.23 12.84 -8.30
N GLN A 238 15.85 12.75 -7.12
CA GLN A 238 15.94 13.82 -6.11
C GLN A 238 14.61 14.40 -5.59
N PHE A 239 13.46 13.79 -5.91
CA PHE A 239 12.20 14.15 -5.28
C PHE A 239 12.26 13.94 -3.76
N SER A 240 11.59 14.82 -3.00
CA SER A 240 11.46 14.66 -1.55
C SER A 240 10.80 13.33 -1.23
N SER A 241 11.27 12.62 -0.19
CA SER A 241 10.63 11.38 0.27
C SER A 241 9.14 11.59 0.56
N TYR A 242 8.81 12.77 1.07
CA TYR A 242 7.44 13.18 1.37
C TYR A 242 6.56 13.27 0.12
N ASP A 243 7.06 13.86 -0.97
CA ASP A 243 6.30 14.00 -2.22
C ASP A 243 6.04 12.63 -2.84
N VAL A 244 7.07 11.79 -2.86
CA VAL A 244 6.96 10.41 -3.34
C VAL A 244 5.95 9.64 -2.49
N ASN A 245 5.97 9.79 -1.16
CA ASN A 245 5.03 9.12 -0.28
C ASN A 245 3.59 9.62 -0.49
N SER A 246 3.41 10.91 -0.74
CA SER A 246 2.10 11.49 -1.07
C SER A 246 1.54 10.91 -2.38
N VAL A 247 2.39 10.73 -3.40
CA VAL A 247 2.00 10.05 -4.66
C VAL A 247 1.64 8.58 -4.41
N LYS A 248 2.44 7.85 -3.61
CA LYS A 248 2.14 6.46 -3.22
C LYS A 248 0.79 6.35 -2.51
N MET A 249 0.51 7.27 -1.60
CA MET A 249 -0.77 7.35 -0.88
C MET A 249 -1.94 7.65 -1.79
N MET A 250 -1.80 8.66 -2.66
CA MET A 250 -2.83 9.01 -3.63
C MET A 250 -3.18 7.77 -4.48
N MET A 251 -2.17 7.04 -4.95
CA MET A 251 -2.35 5.81 -5.72
C MET A 251 -2.99 4.68 -4.91
N GLY A 252 -2.52 4.44 -3.68
CA GLY A 252 -2.98 3.34 -2.83
C GLY A 252 -4.39 3.52 -2.27
N SER A 253 -4.86 4.77 -2.15
CA SER A 253 -6.16 5.10 -1.54
C SER A 253 -7.25 5.43 -2.56
N SER A 254 -6.90 5.96 -3.73
CA SER A 254 -7.86 6.46 -4.72
C SER A 254 -8.30 5.40 -5.72
N SER A 255 -9.47 5.59 -6.32
CA SER A 255 -9.88 4.80 -7.47
C SER A 255 -9.04 5.21 -8.70
N PRO A 256 -8.75 4.28 -9.63
CA PRO A 256 -8.02 4.59 -10.86
C PRO A 256 -8.66 5.73 -11.69
N TRP A 257 -9.98 5.89 -11.63
CA TRP A 257 -10.70 6.97 -12.31
C TRP A 257 -10.37 8.34 -11.78
N VAL A 258 -10.32 8.48 -10.45
CA VAL A 258 -9.96 9.73 -9.80
C VAL A 258 -8.52 10.08 -10.15
N LEU A 259 -7.61 9.09 -10.12
CA LEU A 259 -6.21 9.28 -10.51
C LEU A 259 -6.09 9.77 -11.95
N LEU A 260 -6.72 9.09 -12.91
CA LEU A 260 -6.68 9.48 -14.32
C LEU A 260 -7.15 10.92 -14.52
N LEU A 261 -8.27 11.30 -13.88
CA LEU A 261 -8.84 12.65 -13.99
C LEU A 261 -7.90 13.70 -13.39
N VAL A 262 -7.32 13.43 -12.21
CA VAL A 262 -6.34 14.33 -11.58
C VAL A 262 -5.13 14.51 -12.48
N TYR A 263 -4.55 13.42 -13.00
CA TYR A 263 -3.41 13.50 -13.93
C TYR A 263 -3.75 14.27 -15.21
N LEU A 264 -4.94 14.06 -15.78
CA LEU A 264 -5.39 14.78 -16.97
C LEU A 264 -5.48 16.29 -16.69
N ILE A 265 -6.09 16.69 -15.57
CA ILE A 265 -6.21 18.09 -15.16
C ILE A 265 -4.81 18.70 -14.95
N SER A 266 -3.92 17.99 -14.24
CA SER A 266 -2.54 18.46 -14.04
C SER A 266 -1.78 18.65 -15.35
N LEU A 267 -1.98 17.76 -16.32
CA LEU A 267 -1.32 17.83 -17.63
C LEU A 267 -1.90 18.97 -18.49
N LEU A 268 -3.22 19.16 -18.45
CA LEU A 268 -3.87 20.32 -19.10
C LEU A 268 -3.36 21.62 -18.49
N HIS A 269 -3.24 21.70 -17.17
CA HIS A 269 -2.71 22.89 -16.51
C HIS A 269 -1.28 23.21 -16.97
N LEU A 270 -0.42 22.19 -17.07
CA LEU A 270 0.96 22.31 -17.59
C LEU A 270 1.08 22.70 -19.06
N VAL A 271 0.04 22.46 -19.87
CA VAL A 271 0.02 22.78 -21.31
C VAL A 271 -0.58 24.16 -21.55
N PHE A 272 -1.50 24.61 -20.69
CA PHE A 272 -2.22 25.87 -20.84
C PHE A 272 -1.66 27.02 -19.97
N GLU A 273 -0.77 26.73 -19.01
CA GLU A 273 0.16 27.72 -18.41
C GLU A 273 1.50 27.74 -19.14
#